data_AF-A0A8S4SA11-F1
#
_entry.id   AF-A0A8S4SA11-F1
#
_cell.length_a   1.000
_cell.length_b   1.000
_cell.length_c   1.000
_cell.angle_alpha   90.00
_cell.angle_beta   90.00
_cell.angle_gamma   90.00
#
_symmetry.space_group_name_H-M   'P 1'
#
loop_
_entity.id
_entity.type
_entity.pdbx_description
1 polymer ?
#
loop_
_entity_poly.entity_id
_entity_poly.type
_entity_poly.pdbx_seq_one_letter_code
_entity_poly.pdbx_strand_id
1 'polypeptide(L)'
;MANVTDANCVPGAANFNKAYSRLHGYIAIVICIIGSATNSINIAVLSRREMVSSTNSILTGLAVADLLVMLEYIPYALHMNIKIGPQVNKNTYAWAVFVYFHSIFSQTFHTISIWLAVTLAVWRYIAIAFPQRNRTWCSKKNTTLAIVSAYVICPFLCMPIYFAMNIVPNEVTPHNNSKFAEDLSLPQNRTVYVLEMSKNKELVTAIMWIYSVILKLVPSIALSVLSTCLISKLSTTERRRQKLLKRSIVGSSEPEKQCLSEEASARRTSRTDRTTRMLLAVLGLFLSTEVPQGLLGLASALAPDFFKNCYSMFGSHPGKYDRHAYLCIVVFCKVDVNGKRSNGSLVKVGVLQRSILGPFLFLIYMNDLPYLAKDNHGIVLFADDTSLMFKIKRRETNLDDVNKCLAKVVQWFEVNNLALTEKKTKCINFTLSNVQQVKTIVELNNEELDLVDTTIFLGITLDAKHQWGK
;
A
#
# COMPACT_ATOMS: atom_id res chain seq x y z
N MET A 1 24.04 -39.61 2.89
CA MET A 1 22.83 -39.79 3.72
C MET A 1 22.07 -38.49 3.71
N ALA A 2 20.98 -38.40 2.95
CA ALA A 2 20.13 -37.23 2.94
C ALA A 2 19.44 -37.11 4.31
N ASN A 3 19.50 -35.93 4.92
CA ASN A 3 18.84 -35.67 6.19
C ASN A 3 17.36 -35.96 6.06
N VAL A 4 16.85 -36.86 6.90
CA VAL A 4 15.45 -37.32 6.97
C VAL A 4 14.45 -36.17 7.23
N THR A 5 14.92 -34.94 7.50
CA THR A 5 14.10 -33.74 7.65
C THR A 5 13.65 -33.11 6.33
N ASP A 6 14.34 -33.35 5.21
CA ASP A 6 13.99 -32.76 3.90
C ASP A 6 12.88 -33.54 3.17
N ALA A 7 12.53 -34.74 3.63
CA ALA A 7 11.61 -35.63 2.92
C ALA A 7 10.13 -35.18 2.98
N ASN A 8 9.75 -34.30 3.92
CA ASN A 8 8.35 -33.97 4.19
C ASN A 8 7.97 -32.49 3.99
N CYS A 9 8.91 -31.62 3.60
CA CYS A 9 8.66 -30.18 3.44
C CYS A 9 9.21 -29.66 2.10
N VAL A 10 8.80 -28.45 1.69
CA VAL A 10 9.15 -27.86 0.37
C VAL A 10 10.69 -27.83 0.19
N PRO A 11 11.23 -28.39 -0.90
CA PRO A 11 12.68 -28.42 -1.13
C PRO A 11 13.26 -27.00 -1.17
N GLY A 12 14.31 -26.76 -0.38
CA GLY A 12 14.97 -25.45 -0.27
C GLY A 12 14.45 -24.53 0.85
N ALA A 13 13.43 -24.95 1.63
CA ALA A 13 12.88 -24.15 2.73
C ALA A 13 13.94 -23.78 3.80
N ALA A 14 14.85 -24.69 4.14
CA ALA A 14 15.92 -24.42 5.11
C ALA A 14 16.91 -23.33 4.62
N ASN A 15 17.26 -23.37 3.34
CA ASN A 15 18.14 -22.36 2.73
C ASN A 15 17.45 -20.99 2.66
N PHE A 16 16.16 -20.98 2.32
CA PHE A 16 15.34 -19.77 2.36
C PHE A 16 15.27 -19.19 3.77
N ASN A 17 14.99 -20.00 4.80
CA ASN A 17 14.95 -19.58 6.20
C ASN A 17 16.26 -18.90 6.63
N LYS A 18 17.41 -19.51 6.31
CA LYS A 18 18.73 -18.98 6.69
C LYS A 18 19.05 -17.65 6.03
N ALA A 19 18.62 -17.45 4.78
CA ALA A 19 18.77 -16.16 4.10
C ALA A 19 17.77 -15.12 4.64
N TYR A 20 16.52 -15.53 4.83
CA TYR A 20 15.43 -14.69 5.31
C TYR A 20 15.69 -14.17 6.72
N SER A 21 16.03 -15.04 7.67
CA SER A 21 16.30 -14.71 9.08
C SER A 21 17.38 -13.63 9.26
N ARG A 22 18.39 -13.59 8.38
CA ARG A 22 19.45 -12.57 8.41
C ARG A 22 18.97 -11.18 7.98
N LEU A 23 18.01 -11.13 7.06
CA LEU A 23 17.58 -9.90 6.41
C LEU A 23 16.26 -9.37 6.98
N HIS A 24 15.40 -10.28 7.46
CA HIS A 24 14.04 -10.01 7.92
C HIS A 24 14.00 -8.89 8.96
N GLY A 25 14.82 -8.97 10.00
CA GLY A 25 14.84 -7.94 11.05
C GLY A 25 15.08 -6.52 10.54
N TYR A 26 16.03 -6.35 9.62
CA TYR A 26 16.33 -5.03 9.06
C TYR A 26 15.20 -4.51 8.18
N ILE A 27 14.65 -5.38 7.31
CA ILE A 27 13.52 -5.01 6.45
C ILE A 27 12.29 -4.67 7.29
N ALA A 28 11.98 -5.50 8.29
CA ALA A 28 10.89 -5.32 9.23
C ALA A 28 10.94 -3.94 9.91
N ILE A 29 12.10 -3.56 10.45
CA ILE A 29 12.27 -2.26 11.13
C ILE A 29 12.03 -1.11 10.16
N VAL A 30 12.60 -1.17 8.95
CA VAL A 30 12.41 -0.14 7.92
C VAL A 30 10.92 0.00 7.56
N ILE A 31 10.23 -1.12 7.36
CA ILE A 31 8.79 -1.12 7.05
C ILE A 31 7.98 -0.55 8.21
N CYS A 32 8.28 -0.92 9.45
CA CYS A 32 7.56 -0.40 10.61
C CYS A 32 7.79 1.10 10.82
N ILE A 33 9.00 1.62 10.55
CA ILE A 33 9.27 3.07 10.64
C ILE A 33 8.47 3.83 9.57
N ILE A 34 8.58 3.40 8.30
CA ILE A 34 7.86 4.03 7.18
C ILE A 34 6.35 3.92 7.38
N GLY A 35 5.88 2.74 7.79
CA GLY A 35 4.48 2.46 8.04
C GLY A 35 3.93 3.30 9.21
N SER A 36 4.68 3.44 10.30
CA SER A 36 4.28 4.28 11.43
C SER A 36 4.16 5.75 11.02
N ALA A 37 5.11 6.27 10.24
CA ALA A 37 5.05 7.63 9.70
C ALA A 37 3.83 7.81 8.78
N THR A 38 3.61 6.88 7.85
CA THR A 38 2.50 6.95 6.89
C THR A 38 1.14 6.86 7.57
N ASN A 39 0.98 5.96 8.54
CA ASN A 39 -0.25 5.84 9.31
C ASN A 39 -0.50 7.06 10.21
N SER A 40 0.55 7.66 10.77
CA SER A 40 0.44 8.92 11.52
C SER A 40 -0.06 10.06 10.64
N ILE A 41 0.46 10.17 9.41
CA ILE A 41 -0.02 11.15 8.42
C ILE A 41 -1.48 10.87 8.04
N ASN A 42 -1.84 9.60 7.80
CA ASN A 42 -3.23 9.22 7.49
C ASN A 42 -4.19 9.64 8.61
N ILE A 43 -3.82 9.40 9.87
CA ILE A 43 -4.62 9.82 11.03
C ILE A 43 -4.73 11.35 11.06
N ALA A 44 -3.63 12.07 10.91
CA ALA A 44 -3.62 13.54 10.97
C ALA A 44 -4.45 14.19 9.85
N VAL A 45 -4.40 13.64 8.62
CA VAL A 45 -5.13 14.16 7.46
C VAL A 45 -6.63 13.82 7.57
N LEU A 46 -6.97 12.56 7.86
CA LEU A 46 -8.36 12.11 7.88
C LEU A 46 -9.15 12.60 9.11
N SER A 47 -8.46 12.98 10.18
CA SER A 47 -9.09 13.56 11.39
C SER A 47 -9.45 15.04 11.23
N ARG A 48 -9.03 15.72 10.15
CA ARG A 48 -9.38 17.13 9.91
C ARG A 48 -10.88 17.29 9.69
N ARG A 49 -11.48 18.34 10.26
CA ARG A 49 -12.94 18.61 10.25
C ARG A 49 -13.58 18.52 8.86
N GLU A 50 -12.87 18.96 7.84
CA GLU A 50 -13.32 18.96 6.44
C GLU A 50 -13.37 17.56 5.80
N MET A 51 -12.52 16.63 6.28
CA MET A 51 -12.42 15.26 5.78
C MET A 51 -13.23 14.26 6.60
N VAL A 52 -13.93 14.70 7.66
CA VAL A 52 -14.71 13.81 8.53
C VAL A 52 -15.94 13.29 7.79
N SER A 53 -15.86 12.05 7.35
CA SER A 53 -16.96 11.27 6.77
C SER A 53 -17.03 9.90 7.43
N SER A 54 -18.17 9.23 7.38
CA SER A 54 -18.35 7.88 7.94
C SER A 54 -17.29 6.89 7.45
N THR A 55 -16.95 6.94 6.16
CA THR A 55 -15.90 6.13 5.54
C THR A 55 -14.51 6.51 6.06
N ASN A 56 -14.22 7.81 6.17
CA ASN A 56 -12.91 8.30 6.62
C ASN A 56 -12.70 8.06 8.12
N SER A 57 -13.76 8.05 8.93
CA SER A 57 -13.68 7.65 10.34
C SER A 57 -13.27 6.18 10.48
N ILE A 58 -13.79 5.27 9.64
CA ILE A 58 -13.38 3.85 9.63
C ILE A 58 -11.92 3.73 9.16
N LEU A 59 -11.53 4.46 8.10
CA LEU A 59 -10.13 4.52 7.63
C LEU A 59 -9.17 5.05 8.71
N THR A 60 -9.61 6.02 9.50
CA THR A 60 -8.82 6.54 10.64
C THR A 60 -8.67 5.47 11.71
N GLY A 61 -9.75 4.77 12.07
CA GLY A 61 -9.70 3.66 13.01
C GLY A 61 -8.82 2.50 12.56
N LEU A 62 -8.79 2.21 11.25
CA LEU A 62 -7.89 1.24 10.63
C LEU A 62 -6.41 1.69 10.74
N ALA A 63 -6.12 2.95 10.39
CA ALA A 63 -4.78 3.51 10.48
C ALA A 63 -4.24 3.54 11.93
N VAL A 64 -5.11 3.75 12.92
CA VAL A 64 -4.75 3.64 14.35
C VAL A 64 -4.35 2.21 14.72
N ALA A 65 -5.13 1.20 14.29
CA ALA A 65 -4.81 -0.20 14.59
C ALA A 65 -3.47 -0.61 13.94
N ASP A 66 -3.27 -0.26 12.67
CA ASP A 66 -2.03 -0.57 11.95
C ASP A 66 -0.82 0.16 12.54
N LEU A 67 -0.98 1.41 12.99
CA LEU A 67 0.07 2.16 13.70
C LEU A 67 0.49 1.46 14.99
N LEU A 68 -0.48 1.02 15.80
CA LEU A 68 -0.21 0.38 17.09
C LEU A 68 0.56 -0.93 16.93
N VAL A 69 0.19 -1.76 15.95
CA VAL A 69 0.95 -2.97 15.59
C VAL A 69 2.39 -2.62 15.20
N MET A 70 2.58 -1.61 14.35
CA MET A 70 3.91 -1.26 13.86
C MET A 70 4.81 -0.71 14.97
N LEU A 71 4.29 0.12 15.87
CA LEU A 71 5.04 0.69 16.98
C LEU A 71 5.48 -0.37 17.99
N GLU A 72 4.62 -1.35 18.25
CA GLU A 72 4.91 -2.43 19.18
C GLU A 72 5.87 -3.50 18.60
N TYR A 73 5.87 -3.70 17.28
CA TYR A 73 6.79 -4.64 16.63
C TYR A 73 8.23 -4.12 16.57
N ILE A 74 8.45 -2.80 16.53
CA ILE A 74 9.80 -2.19 16.50
C ILE A 74 10.68 -2.67 17.66
N PRO A 75 10.30 -2.54 18.95
CA PRO A 75 11.14 -3.01 20.05
C PRO A 75 11.36 -4.54 20.01
N TYR A 76 10.36 -5.32 19.58
CA TYR A 76 10.52 -6.75 19.37
C TYR A 76 11.58 -7.07 18.30
N ALA A 77 11.48 -6.43 17.13
CA ALA A 77 12.38 -6.64 16.00
C ALA A 77 13.82 -6.19 16.32
N LEU A 78 13.99 -5.07 17.03
CA LEU A 78 15.29 -4.56 17.50
C LEU A 78 15.97 -5.57 18.44
N HIS A 79 15.25 -6.09 19.43
CA HIS A 79 15.81 -7.01 20.43
C HIS A 79 16.08 -8.42 19.88
N MET A 80 15.24 -8.90 18.96
CA MET A 80 15.41 -10.23 18.35
C MET A 80 16.50 -10.25 17.27
N ASN A 81 16.54 -9.25 16.39
CA ASN A 81 17.30 -9.34 15.14
C ASN A 81 18.59 -8.51 15.09
N ILE A 82 18.73 -7.46 15.90
CA ILE A 82 19.98 -6.71 15.98
C ILE A 82 20.88 -7.36 17.03
N LYS A 83 22.19 -7.46 16.74
CA LYS A 83 23.26 -7.95 17.64
C LYS A 83 23.43 -7.15 18.97
N ILE A 84 22.42 -6.40 19.39
CA ILE A 84 22.27 -5.83 20.74
C ILE A 84 21.79 -6.90 21.73
N GLY A 85 21.08 -7.92 21.23
CA GLY A 85 20.52 -9.01 22.04
C GLY A 85 21.48 -9.90 22.85
N PRO A 86 22.78 -10.05 22.55
CA PRO A 86 23.72 -10.74 23.46
C PRO A 86 24.02 -9.93 24.73
N GLN A 87 23.82 -8.61 24.70
CA GLN A 87 24.05 -7.71 25.84
C GLN A 87 22.79 -7.45 26.67
N VAL A 88 21.60 -7.65 26.08
CA VAL A 88 20.30 -7.53 26.77
C VAL A 88 19.76 -8.93 27.00
N ASN A 89 19.70 -9.34 28.26
CA ASN A 89 19.49 -10.71 28.72
C ASN A 89 18.14 -11.31 28.21
N LYS A 90 18.14 -11.91 26.99
CA LYS A 90 16.98 -12.50 26.28
C LYS A 90 16.18 -13.54 27.06
N ASN A 91 16.72 -14.01 28.18
CA ASN A 91 16.21 -15.13 28.95
C ASN A 91 15.55 -14.69 30.27
N THR A 92 15.31 -13.39 30.45
CA THR A 92 14.66 -12.83 31.63
C THR A 92 13.14 -13.05 31.60
N TYR A 93 12.55 -13.16 32.80
CA TYR A 93 11.10 -13.21 32.95
C TYR A 93 10.43 -11.96 32.34
N ALA A 94 11.02 -10.78 32.51
CA ALA A 94 10.52 -9.53 31.94
C ALA A 94 10.42 -9.59 30.40
N TRP A 95 11.42 -10.17 29.73
CA TRP A 95 11.37 -10.36 28.28
C TRP A 95 10.29 -11.37 27.87
N ALA A 96 10.13 -12.47 28.62
CA ALA A 96 9.05 -13.43 28.36
C ALA A 96 7.66 -12.80 28.52
N VAL A 97 7.45 -11.95 29.53
CA VAL A 97 6.20 -11.18 29.68
C VAL A 97 6.00 -10.21 28.51
N PHE A 98 7.05 -9.55 28.04
CA PHE A 98 6.97 -8.69 26.86
C PHE A 98 6.59 -9.47 25.60
N VAL A 99 7.21 -10.63 25.35
CA VAL A 99 6.87 -11.49 24.20
C VAL A 99 5.43 -12.02 24.29
N TYR A 100 4.96 -12.32 25.50
CA TYR A 100 3.56 -12.71 25.74
C TYR A 100 2.60 -11.57 25.39
N PHE A 101 2.86 -10.36 25.90
CA PHE A 101 2.11 -9.17 25.56
C PHE A 101 2.15 -8.92 24.05
N HIS A 102 3.33 -9.00 23.44
CA HIS A 102 3.54 -8.75 22.02
C HIS A 102 2.68 -9.68 21.14
N SER A 103 2.73 -10.98 21.43
CA SER A 103 1.96 -11.99 20.70
C SER A 103 0.45 -11.74 20.77
N ILE A 104 -0.05 -11.31 21.93
CA ILE A 104 -1.47 -11.06 22.17
C ILE A 104 -1.90 -9.74 21.52
N PHE A 105 -1.12 -8.69 21.74
CA PHE A 105 -1.40 -7.34 21.28
C PHE A 105 -1.41 -7.29 19.76
N SER A 106 -0.33 -7.76 19.12
CA SER A 106 -0.23 -7.86 17.66
C SER A 106 -1.42 -8.62 17.06
N GLN A 107 -1.73 -9.81 17.59
CA GLN A 107 -2.84 -10.61 17.07
C GLN A 107 -4.19 -9.91 17.18
N THR A 108 -4.44 -9.23 18.30
CA THR A 108 -5.70 -8.54 18.55
C THR A 108 -5.88 -7.37 17.58
N PHE A 109 -4.86 -6.53 17.43
CA PHE A 109 -4.95 -5.34 16.56
C PHE A 109 -4.96 -5.69 15.07
N HIS A 110 -4.25 -6.74 14.63
CA HIS A 110 -4.42 -7.27 13.28
C HIS A 110 -5.85 -7.75 13.01
N THR A 111 -6.45 -8.44 13.98
CA THR A 111 -7.85 -8.89 13.88
C THR A 111 -8.80 -7.68 13.78
N ILE A 112 -8.57 -6.63 14.58
CA ILE A 112 -9.32 -5.38 14.51
C ILE A 112 -9.20 -4.75 13.11
N SER A 113 -7.99 -4.63 12.56
CA SER A 113 -7.77 -4.09 11.21
C SER A 113 -8.54 -4.85 10.13
N ILE A 114 -8.55 -6.19 10.19
CA ILE A 114 -9.30 -7.05 9.27
C ILE A 114 -10.80 -6.77 9.33
N TRP A 115 -11.38 -6.72 10.54
CA TRP A 115 -12.81 -6.47 10.70
C TRP A 115 -13.22 -5.04 10.35
N LEU A 116 -12.34 -4.05 10.58
CA LEU A 116 -12.56 -2.68 10.12
C LEU A 116 -12.47 -2.58 8.58
N ALA A 117 -11.60 -3.35 7.93
CA ALA A 117 -11.55 -3.43 6.47
C ALA A 117 -12.82 -4.05 5.87
N VAL A 118 -13.35 -5.12 6.47
CA VAL A 118 -14.67 -5.69 6.10
C VAL A 118 -15.77 -4.66 6.31
N THR A 119 -15.79 -3.98 7.46
CA THR A 119 -16.76 -2.92 7.78
C THR A 119 -16.70 -1.80 6.74
N LEU A 120 -15.50 -1.36 6.36
CA LEU A 120 -15.29 -0.36 5.31
C LEU A 120 -15.88 -0.80 3.96
N ALA A 121 -15.69 -2.07 3.59
CA ALA A 121 -16.25 -2.64 2.36
C ALA A 121 -17.79 -2.67 2.40
N VAL A 122 -18.38 -3.02 3.54
CA VAL A 122 -19.85 -2.96 3.75
C VAL A 122 -20.35 -1.53 3.62
N TRP A 123 -19.71 -0.56 4.27
CA TRP A 123 -20.10 0.85 4.19
C TRP A 123 -20.02 1.40 2.76
N ARG A 124 -18.95 1.05 2.03
CA ARG A 124 -18.80 1.41 0.62
C ARG A 124 -19.86 0.75 -0.26
N TYR A 125 -20.20 -0.50 0.01
CA TYR A 125 -21.27 -1.20 -0.69
C TYR A 125 -22.62 -0.54 -0.46
N ILE A 126 -22.99 -0.23 0.79
CA ILE A 126 -24.26 0.44 1.10
C ILE A 126 -24.33 1.82 0.43
N ALA A 127 -23.24 2.59 0.47
CA ALA A 127 -23.20 3.91 -0.13
C ALA A 127 -23.46 3.90 -1.66
N ILE A 128 -22.99 2.87 -2.37
CA ILE A 128 -23.14 2.73 -3.82
C ILE A 128 -24.43 2.01 -4.22
N ALA A 129 -24.81 0.96 -3.49
CA ALA A 129 -25.99 0.14 -3.80
C ALA A 129 -27.30 0.78 -3.33
N PHE A 130 -27.28 1.55 -2.22
CA PHE A 130 -28.47 2.09 -1.57
C PHE A 130 -28.30 3.57 -1.17
N PRO A 131 -28.15 4.50 -2.12
CA PRO A 131 -27.84 5.91 -1.83
C PRO A 131 -28.90 6.62 -0.97
N GLN A 132 -30.19 6.25 -1.10
CA GLN A 132 -31.27 6.83 -0.30
C GLN A 132 -31.24 6.36 1.18
N ARG A 133 -30.82 5.12 1.43
CA ARG A 133 -30.70 4.55 2.80
C ARG A 133 -29.34 4.79 3.45
N ASN A 134 -28.34 5.19 2.66
CA ASN A 134 -26.99 5.51 3.14
C ASN A 134 -27.01 6.55 4.28
N ARG A 135 -27.86 7.58 4.17
CA ARG A 135 -27.95 8.67 5.16
C ARG A 135 -28.42 8.18 6.55
N THR A 136 -29.22 7.12 6.61
CA THR A 136 -29.69 6.51 7.86
C THR A 136 -28.76 5.40 8.35
N TRP A 137 -28.27 4.53 7.47
CA TRP A 137 -27.50 3.35 7.87
C TRP A 137 -26.04 3.66 8.16
N CYS A 138 -25.40 4.49 7.33
CA CYS A 138 -24.00 4.92 7.51
C CYS A 138 -23.92 6.27 8.24
N SER A 139 -24.77 6.48 9.24
CA SER A 139 -24.71 7.69 10.08
C SER A 139 -23.43 7.70 10.93
N LYS A 140 -23.01 8.89 11.37
CA LYS A 140 -21.84 9.04 12.25
C LYS A 140 -21.96 8.16 13.51
N LYS A 141 -23.16 8.09 14.11
CA LYS A 141 -23.43 7.28 15.31
C LYS A 141 -23.20 5.78 15.03
N ASN A 142 -23.78 5.26 13.95
CA ASN A 142 -23.64 3.84 13.60
C ASN A 142 -22.21 3.50 13.23
N THR A 143 -21.50 4.41 12.56
CA THR A 143 -20.07 4.25 12.25
C THR A 143 -19.22 4.21 13.51
N THR A 144 -19.41 5.14 14.44
CA THR A 144 -18.69 5.11 15.73
C THR A 144 -19.00 3.83 16.50
N LEU A 145 -20.26 3.42 16.55
CA LEU A 145 -20.65 2.16 17.19
C LEU A 145 -19.98 0.95 16.53
N ALA A 146 -19.93 0.90 15.20
CA ALA A 146 -19.26 -0.18 14.48
C ALA A 146 -17.76 -0.23 14.80
N ILE A 147 -17.07 0.91 14.80
CA ILE A 147 -15.65 0.97 15.18
C ILE A 147 -15.45 0.50 16.62
N VAL A 148 -16.20 1.05 17.57
CA VAL A 148 -16.10 0.66 18.98
C VAL A 148 -16.39 -0.83 19.16
N SER A 149 -17.40 -1.36 18.47
CA SER A 149 -17.72 -2.79 18.52
C SER A 149 -16.58 -3.66 17.99
N ALA A 150 -15.85 -3.25 16.94
CA ALA A 150 -14.68 -3.99 16.47
C ALA A 150 -13.56 -4.01 17.51
N TYR A 151 -13.26 -2.85 18.12
CA TYR A 151 -12.24 -2.74 19.18
C TYR A 151 -12.61 -3.48 20.48
N VAL A 152 -13.90 -3.76 20.72
CA VAL A 152 -14.36 -4.52 21.89
C VAL A 152 -14.46 -6.02 21.59
N ILE A 153 -15.11 -6.41 20.48
CA ILE A 153 -15.41 -7.81 20.15
C ILE A 153 -14.13 -8.57 19.75
N CYS A 154 -13.23 -7.96 18.98
CA CYS A 154 -12.03 -8.66 18.50
C CYS A 154 -11.10 -9.16 19.64
N PRO A 155 -10.83 -8.38 20.72
CA PRO A 155 -10.13 -8.91 21.90
C PRO A 155 -10.82 -10.13 22.52
N PHE A 156 -12.16 -10.13 22.65
CA PHE A 156 -12.89 -11.29 23.17
C PHE A 156 -12.76 -12.52 22.27
N LEU A 157 -12.80 -12.33 20.95
CA LEU A 157 -12.56 -13.42 19.99
C LEU A 157 -11.13 -13.97 20.07
N CYS A 158 -10.15 -13.15 20.46
CA CYS A 158 -8.76 -13.57 20.64
C CYS A 158 -8.48 -14.17 22.03
N MET A 159 -9.38 -14.00 23.00
CA MET A 159 -9.22 -14.44 24.38
C MET A 159 -8.81 -15.92 24.55
N PRO A 160 -9.31 -16.89 23.75
CA PRO A 160 -8.88 -18.28 23.86
C PRO A 160 -7.36 -18.49 23.70
N ILE A 161 -6.69 -17.63 22.91
CA ILE A 161 -5.23 -17.67 22.70
C ILE A 161 -4.51 -17.33 24.01
N TYR A 162 -5.06 -16.42 24.82
CA TYR A 162 -4.43 -15.89 26.01
C TYR A 162 -4.27 -16.99 27.08
N PHE A 163 -5.28 -17.87 27.18
CA PHE A 163 -5.29 -19.00 28.10
C PHE A 163 -4.44 -20.19 27.63
N ALA A 164 -4.08 -20.24 26.34
CA ALA A 164 -3.27 -21.33 25.81
C ALA A 164 -1.76 -21.07 25.86
N MET A 165 -1.33 -19.82 26.03
CA MET A 165 0.08 -19.48 26.15
C MET A 165 0.49 -19.40 27.62
N ASN A 166 1.53 -20.15 27.99
CA ASN A 166 2.07 -20.15 29.36
C ASN A 166 3.56 -19.83 29.34
N ILE A 167 4.03 -19.09 30.35
CA ILE A 167 5.44 -18.83 30.58
C ILE A 167 5.99 -19.94 31.49
N VAL A 168 6.96 -20.70 30.99
CA VAL A 168 7.53 -21.86 31.69
C VAL A 168 9.02 -21.62 31.95
N PRO A 169 9.53 -21.83 33.19
CA PRO A 169 10.96 -21.81 33.47
C PRO A 169 11.61 -23.13 33.00
N ASN A 170 12.69 -23.01 32.22
CA ASN A 170 13.50 -24.13 31.75
C ASN A 170 14.94 -23.99 32.26
N GLU A 171 15.43 -25.01 32.98
CA GLU A 171 16.81 -25.05 33.44
C GLU A 171 17.76 -25.51 32.32
N VAL A 172 18.79 -24.71 32.04
CA VAL A 172 19.81 -25.05 31.05
C VAL A 172 20.89 -25.89 31.74
N THR A 173 20.83 -27.21 31.55
CA THR A 173 21.85 -28.16 32.02
C THR A 173 22.87 -28.47 30.91
N PRO A 174 24.10 -28.89 31.27
CA PRO A 174 25.18 -29.17 30.31
C PRO A 174 24.81 -30.18 29.20
N HIS A 175 23.87 -31.10 29.49
CA HIS A 175 23.40 -32.12 28.56
C HIS A 175 22.34 -31.62 27.56
N ASN A 176 21.66 -30.50 27.83
CA ASN A 176 20.59 -29.90 27.02
C ASN A 176 21.03 -28.67 26.20
N ASN A 177 22.34 -28.40 26.17
CA ASN A 177 22.93 -27.21 25.53
C ASN A 177 22.56 -27.07 24.05
N SER A 178 22.33 -28.15 23.30
CA SER A 178 22.03 -28.09 21.86
C SER A 178 20.75 -27.35 21.47
N LYS A 179 19.79 -27.18 22.39
CA LYS A 179 18.57 -26.40 22.11
C LYS A 179 18.71 -24.92 22.44
N PHE A 180 19.60 -24.52 23.36
CA PHE A 180 19.66 -23.16 23.94
C PHE A 180 21.02 -22.47 23.75
N ALA A 181 22.00 -23.14 23.14
CA ALA A 181 23.36 -22.63 22.98
C ALA A 181 23.55 -21.82 21.70
N GLU A 182 23.60 -20.50 21.86
CA GLU A 182 24.38 -19.65 20.95
C GLU A 182 25.20 -18.56 21.65
N ASP A 183 25.15 -18.45 22.99
CA ASP A 183 26.07 -17.59 23.76
C ASP A 183 26.99 -18.45 24.63
N LEU A 184 28.21 -18.67 24.14
CA LEU A 184 29.29 -19.44 24.77
C LEU A 184 29.93 -18.71 25.98
N SER A 185 29.41 -17.53 26.38
CA SER A 185 30.03 -16.59 27.32
C SER A 185 29.29 -16.42 28.65
N LEU A 186 28.19 -17.16 28.88
CA LEU A 186 27.33 -16.98 30.05
C LEU A 186 27.44 -18.17 31.03
N PRO A 187 27.30 -17.93 32.36
CA PRO A 187 27.53 -18.94 33.38
C PRO A 187 26.63 -20.17 33.22
N GLN A 188 27.22 -21.35 33.43
CA GLN A 188 26.55 -22.65 33.38
C GLN A 188 25.62 -22.80 34.60
N ASN A 189 24.39 -23.28 34.36
CA ASN A 189 23.21 -23.30 35.26
C ASN A 189 22.44 -21.96 35.37
N ARG A 190 21.52 -21.73 34.42
CA ARG A 190 20.52 -20.65 34.50
C ARG A 190 19.12 -21.15 34.17
N THR A 191 18.11 -20.57 34.84
CA THR A 191 16.70 -20.68 34.46
C THR A 191 16.40 -19.72 33.32
N VAL A 192 15.86 -20.23 32.22
CA VAL A 192 15.40 -19.46 31.05
C VAL A 192 13.88 -19.52 30.98
N TYR A 193 13.22 -18.38 30.84
CA TYR A 193 11.77 -18.32 30.71
C TYR A 193 11.37 -18.39 29.23
N VAL A 194 10.66 -19.45 28.85
CA VAL A 194 10.13 -19.66 27.49
C VAL A 194 8.61 -19.53 27.46
N LEU A 195 8.04 -19.17 26.30
CA LEU A 195 6.60 -19.31 26.08
C LEU A 195 6.32 -20.69 25.46
N GLU A 196 5.45 -21.46 26.08
CA GLU A 196 4.97 -22.76 25.58
C GLU A 196 3.46 -22.72 25.36
N MET A 197 2.97 -23.50 24.38
CA MET A 197 1.52 -23.70 24.24
C MET A 197 1.06 -24.74 25.27
N SER A 198 -0.21 -24.67 25.65
CA SER A 198 -0.86 -25.69 26.48
C SER A 198 -0.57 -27.10 25.97
N LYS A 199 -0.38 -28.03 26.91
CA LYS A 199 -0.13 -29.45 26.63
C LYS A 199 -1.39 -30.17 26.09
N ASN A 200 -2.57 -29.58 26.30
CA ASN A 200 -3.82 -30.14 25.80
C ASN A 200 -3.90 -29.95 24.27
N LYS A 201 -3.72 -31.05 23.54
CA LYS A 201 -3.74 -31.06 22.06
C LYS A 201 -5.08 -30.62 21.49
N GLU A 202 -6.20 -30.99 22.11
CA GLU A 202 -7.54 -30.61 21.64
C GLU A 202 -7.75 -29.11 21.74
N LEU A 203 -7.34 -28.51 22.87
CA LEU A 203 -7.40 -27.06 23.07
C LEU A 203 -6.55 -26.30 22.05
N VAL A 204 -5.32 -26.77 21.80
CA VAL A 204 -4.42 -26.15 20.82
C VAL A 204 -4.97 -26.26 19.40
N THR A 205 -5.49 -27.43 19.03
CA THR A 205 -6.13 -27.64 17.71
C THR A 205 -7.34 -26.72 17.55
N ALA A 206 -8.24 -26.66 18.55
CA ALA A 206 -9.41 -25.78 18.52
C ALA A 206 -9.03 -24.30 18.34
N ILE A 207 -7.96 -23.85 19.02
CA ILE A 207 -7.45 -22.49 18.87
C ILE A 207 -6.89 -22.24 17.48
N MET A 208 -6.16 -23.20 16.90
CA MET A 208 -5.67 -23.09 15.53
C MET A 208 -6.82 -23.00 14.51
N TRP A 209 -7.91 -23.73 14.73
CA TRP A 209 -9.13 -23.63 13.92
C TRP A 209 -9.79 -22.26 14.02
N ILE A 210 -10.01 -21.76 15.24
CA ILE A 210 -10.60 -20.44 15.48
C ILE A 210 -9.75 -19.35 14.82
N TYR A 211 -8.44 -19.37 15.04
CA TYR A 211 -7.51 -18.40 14.47
C TYR A 211 -7.52 -18.43 12.93
N SER A 212 -7.35 -19.61 12.35
CA SER A 212 -7.11 -19.74 10.90
C SER A 212 -8.39 -19.54 10.10
N VAL A 213 -9.50 -20.10 10.58
CA VAL A 213 -10.77 -20.05 9.86
C VAL A 213 -11.53 -18.79 10.22
N ILE A 214 -11.81 -18.55 11.51
CA ILE A 214 -12.71 -17.48 11.94
C ILE A 214 -12.03 -16.12 11.86
N LEU A 215 -10.77 -16.00 12.30
CA LEU A 215 -10.10 -14.68 12.35
C LEU A 215 -9.40 -14.29 11.04
N LYS A 216 -9.13 -15.23 10.13
CA LYS A 216 -8.38 -14.98 8.89
C LYS A 216 -9.18 -15.30 7.62
N LEU A 217 -9.54 -16.57 7.40
CA LEU A 217 -10.17 -17.00 6.13
C LEU A 217 -11.59 -16.44 5.94
N VAL A 218 -12.45 -16.50 6.97
CA VAL A 218 -13.83 -16.00 6.88
C VAL A 218 -13.88 -14.52 6.52
N PRO A 219 -13.15 -13.61 7.19
CA PRO A 219 -13.10 -12.20 6.81
C PRO A 219 -12.52 -11.98 5.39
N SER A 220 -11.52 -12.76 4.98
CA SER A 220 -10.92 -12.67 3.64
C SER A 220 -11.91 -13.06 2.54
N ILE A 221 -12.69 -14.11 2.76
CA ILE A 221 -13.77 -14.53 1.86
C ILE A 221 -14.87 -13.47 1.84
N ALA A 222 -15.29 -12.98 3.00
CA ALA A 222 -16.31 -11.92 3.10
C ALA A 222 -15.89 -10.66 2.34
N LEU A 223 -14.63 -10.22 2.49
CA LEU A 223 -14.10 -9.06 1.77
C LEU A 223 -14.08 -9.28 0.26
N SER A 224 -13.71 -10.49 -0.19
CA SER A 224 -13.72 -10.86 -1.61
C SER A 224 -15.12 -10.84 -2.21
N VAL A 225 -16.10 -11.43 -1.50
CA VAL A 225 -17.50 -11.45 -1.93
C VAL A 225 -18.05 -10.02 -1.96
N LEU A 226 -17.88 -9.24 -0.89
CA LEU A 226 -18.37 -7.86 -0.81
C LEU A 226 -17.76 -6.97 -1.88
N SER A 227 -16.47 -7.12 -2.16
CA SER A 227 -15.78 -6.37 -3.20
C SER A 227 -16.25 -6.75 -4.60
N THR A 228 -16.48 -8.04 -4.85
CA THR A 228 -17.07 -8.52 -6.11
C THR A 228 -18.49 -7.97 -6.31
N CYS A 229 -19.31 -7.98 -5.25
CA CYS A 229 -20.64 -7.37 -5.25
C CYS A 229 -20.57 -5.85 -5.50
N LEU A 230 -19.62 -5.15 -4.86
CA LEU A 230 -19.38 -3.72 -5.04
C LEU A 230 -19.05 -3.38 -6.49
N ILE A 231 -18.10 -4.09 -7.09
CA ILE A 231 -17.68 -3.90 -8.48
C ILE A 231 -18.85 -4.19 -9.43
N SER A 232 -19.60 -5.26 -9.18
CA SER A 232 -20.77 -5.63 -9.97
C SER A 232 -21.87 -4.57 -9.92
N LYS A 233 -22.16 -4.03 -8.73
CA LYS A 233 -23.14 -2.94 -8.56
C LYS A 233 -22.65 -1.63 -9.17
N LEU A 234 -21.37 -1.30 -9.03
CA LEU A 234 -20.77 -0.13 -9.65
C LEU A 234 -20.89 -0.19 -11.18
N SER A 235 -20.52 -1.31 -11.79
CA SER A 235 -20.66 -1.55 -13.23
C SER A 235 -22.12 -1.51 -13.71
N THR A 236 -23.03 -2.10 -12.94
CA THR A 236 -24.47 -2.09 -13.28
C THR A 236 -25.06 -0.68 -13.25
N THR A 237 -24.73 0.11 -12.23
CA THR A 237 -25.18 1.50 -12.10
C THR A 237 -24.63 2.37 -13.22
N GLU A 238 -23.37 2.14 -13.60
CA GLU A 238 -22.73 2.84 -14.72
C GLU A 238 -23.42 2.51 -16.05
N ARG A 239 -23.69 1.23 -16.34
CA ARG A 239 -24.46 0.81 -17.53
C ARG A 239 -25.85 1.44 -17.59
N ARG A 240 -26.58 1.49 -16.46
CA ARG A 240 -27.90 2.14 -16.38
C ARG A 240 -27.81 3.64 -16.68
N ARG A 241 -26.82 4.31 -16.10
CA ARG A 241 -26.60 5.74 -16.30
C ARG A 241 -26.19 6.07 -17.75
N GLN A 242 -25.36 5.25 -18.38
CA GLN A 242 -25.03 5.39 -19.80
C GLN A 242 -26.26 5.22 -20.70
N LYS A 243 -27.19 4.30 -20.39
CA LYS A 243 -28.46 4.18 -21.13
C LYS A 243 -29.34 5.44 -21.00
N LEU A 244 -29.42 6.05 -19.81
CA LEU A 244 -30.16 7.30 -19.60
C LEU A 244 -29.54 8.47 -20.36
N LEU A 245 -28.20 8.57 -20.37
CA LEU A 245 -27.48 9.59 -21.13
C LEU A 245 -27.65 9.42 -22.64
N LYS A 246 -27.56 8.18 -23.15
CA LYS A 246 -27.85 7.90 -24.57
C LYS A 246 -29.29 8.25 -24.95
N ARG A 247 -30.26 7.99 -24.06
CA ARG A 247 -31.67 8.32 -24.29
C ARG A 247 -31.94 9.83 -24.25
N SER A 248 -31.23 10.60 -23.41
CA SER A 248 -31.33 12.08 -23.42
C SER A 248 -30.68 12.69 -24.65
N ILE A 249 -29.58 12.10 -25.16
CA ILE A 249 -28.90 12.54 -26.39
C ILE A 249 -29.77 12.37 -27.63
N VAL A 250 -30.50 11.25 -27.73
CA VAL A 250 -31.42 10.98 -28.86
C VAL A 250 -32.60 11.97 -28.90
N GLY A 251 -32.90 12.65 -27.79
CA GLY A 251 -33.96 13.67 -27.72
C GLY A 251 -33.51 15.11 -28.00
N SER A 252 -32.21 15.39 -28.14
CA SER A 252 -31.67 16.74 -28.36
C SER A 252 -30.87 16.78 -29.66
N SER A 253 -31.44 17.37 -30.71
CA SER A 253 -30.84 17.53 -32.03
C SER A 253 -29.85 18.71 -32.12
N GLU A 254 -28.94 18.84 -31.15
CA GLU A 254 -27.85 19.84 -31.21
C GLU A 254 -26.48 19.13 -31.13
N PRO A 255 -25.62 19.29 -32.15
CA PRO A 255 -24.33 18.59 -32.23
C PRO A 255 -23.34 18.98 -31.11
N GLU A 256 -23.40 20.21 -30.62
CA GLU A 256 -22.55 20.71 -29.52
C GLU A 256 -22.84 20.02 -28.17
N LYS A 257 -24.13 19.78 -27.87
CA LYS A 257 -24.54 19.06 -26.65
C LYS A 257 -24.18 17.57 -26.70
N GLN A 258 -24.12 17.00 -27.89
CA GLN A 258 -23.69 15.62 -28.11
C GLN A 258 -22.22 15.42 -27.73
N CYS A 259 -21.33 16.27 -28.26
CA CYS A 259 -19.89 16.16 -28.03
C CYS A 259 -19.53 16.38 -26.54
N LEU A 260 -20.13 17.39 -25.89
CA LEU A 260 -19.97 17.66 -24.46
C LEU A 260 -20.47 16.51 -23.57
N SER A 261 -21.58 15.87 -23.96
CA SER A 261 -22.13 14.73 -23.23
C SER A 261 -21.27 13.47 -23.39
N GLU A 262 -20.65 13.27 -24.56
CA GLU A 262 -19.71 12.17 -24.81
C GLU A 262 -18.41 12.34 -24.02
N GLU A 263 -17.81 13.54 -24.02
CA GLU A 263 -16.62 13.82 -23.20
C GLU A 263 -16.89 13.71 -21.70
N ALA A 264 -18.03 14.22 -21.21
CA ALA A 264 -18.43 14.09 -19.82
C ALA A 264 -18.68 12.61 -19.43
N SER A 265 -19.15 11.79 -20.37
CA SER A 265 -19.30 10.35 -20.20
C SER A 265 -17.94 9.64 -20.17
N ALA A 266 -17.01 10.02 -21.07
CA ALA A 266 -15.65 9.47 -21.13
C ALA A 266 -14.83 9.79 -19.87
N ARG A 267 -14.83 11.06 -19.40
CA ARG A 267 -14.16 11.48 -18.16
C ARG A 267 -14.72 10.77 -16.92
N ARG A 268 -16.04 10.52 -16.88
CA ARG A 268 -16.68 9.80 -15.76
C ARG A 268 -16.34 8.32 -15.77
N THR A 269 -16.37 7.67 -16.94
CA THR A 269 -15.97 6.27 -17.10
C THR A 269 -14.51 6.08 -16.63
N SER A 270 -13.61 7.02 -16.95
CA SER A 270 -12.23 7.03 -16.44
C SER A 270 -12.13 7.14 -14.91
N ARG A 271 -12.98 7.96 -14.27
CA ARG A 271 -13.01 8.11 -12.81
C ARG A 271 -13.53 6.84 -12.10
N THR A 272 -14.56 6.21 -12.65
CA THR A 272 -15.09 4.93 -12.13
C THR A 272 -14.04 3.83 -12.25
N ASP A 273 -13.34 3.76 -13.38
CA ASP A 273 -12.27 2.80 -13.64
C ASP A 273 -11.09 2.97 -12.65
N ARG A 274 -10.70 4.23 -12.35
CA ARG A 274 -9.69 4.52 -11.31
C ARG A 274 -10.11 4.03 -9.92
N THR A 275 -11.35 4.30 -9.50
CA THR A 275 -11.83 3.85 -8.17
C THR A 275 -11.98 2.33 -8.07
N THR A 276 -12.38 1.67 -9.16
CA THR A 276 -12.47 0.21 -9.26
C THR A 276 -11.09 -0.42 -9.19
N ARG A 277 -10.12 0.14 -9.92
CA ARG A 277 -8.72 -0.30 -9.89
C ARG A 277 -8.06 -0.11 -8.52
N MET A 278 -8.35 1.01 -7.83
CA MET A 278 -7.89 1.22 -6.45
C MET A 278 -8.47 0.17 -5.49
N LEU A 279 -9.77 -0.10 -5.58
CA LEU A 279 -10.45 -1.11 -4.75
C LEU A 279 -9.91 -2.52 -5.03
N LEU A 280 -9.69 -2.88 -6.29
CA LEU A 280 -9.09 -4.15 -6.70
C LEU A 280 -7.64 -4.29 -6.21
N ALA A 281 -6.87 -3.22 -6.22
CA ALA A 281 -5.48 -3.25 -5.75
C ALA A 281 -5.39 -3.39 -4.22
N VAL A 282 -6.25 -2.68 -3.47
CA VAL A 282 -6.34 -2.83 -2.01
C VAL A 282 -6.82 -4.24 -1.64
N LEU A 283 -7.85 -4.76 -2.33
CA LEU A 283 -8.32 -6.13 -2.15
C LEU A 283 -7.22 -7.15 -2.46
N GLY A 284 -6.51 -6.98 -3.58
CA GLY A 284 -5.41 -7.86 -3.98
C GLY A 284 -4.28 -7.90 -2.96
N LEU A 285 -3.89 -6.73 -2.42
CA LEU A 285 -2.87 -6.62 -1.37
C LEU A 285 -3.31 -7.28 -0.06
N PHE A 286 -4.57 -7.09 0.31
CA PHE A 286 -5.13 -7.71 1.51
C PHE A 286 -5.20 -9.24 1.38
N LEU A 287 -5.69 -9.75 0.25
CA LEU A 287 -5.77 -11.19 0.02
C LEU A 287 -4.39 -11.84 -0.11
N SER A 288 -3.42 -11.17 -0.74
CA SER A 288 -2.06 -11.70 -0.87
C SER A 288 -1.31 -11.78 0.45
N THR A 289 -1.71 -11.00 1.45
CA THR A 289 -1.09 -10.99 2.78
C THR A 289 -1.83 -11.89 3.77
N GLU A 290 -3.16 -11.92 3.74
CA GLU A 290 -3.97 -12.62 4.76
C GLU A 290 -4.33 -14.06 4.40
N VAL A 291 -4.60 -14.36 3.12
CA VAL A 291 -5.01 -15.73 2.71
C VAL A 291 -3.88 -16.75 2.92
N PRO A 292 -2.60 -16.48 2.58
CA PRO A 292 -1.52 -17.43 2.86
C PRO A 292 -1.39 -17.75 4.35
N GLN A 293 -1.57 -16.75 5.22
CA GLN A 293 -1.53 -16.95 6.68
C GLN A 293 -2.67 -17.87 7.14
N GLY A 294 -3.90 -17.62 6.67
CA GLY A 294 -5.05 -18.45 7.00
C GLY A 294 -4.92 -19.90 6.50
N LEU A 295 -4.41 -20.09 5.28
CA LEU A 295 -4.21 -21.42 4.70
C LEU A 295 -3.11 -22.21 5.42
N LEU A 296 -1.99 -21.58 5.77
CA LEU A 296 -0.92 -22.24 6.51
C LEU A 296 -1.33 -22.58 7.95
N GLY A 297 -2.11 -21.71 8.60
CA GLY A 297 -2.70 -22.00 9.90
C GLY A 297 -3.70 -23.18 9.82
N LEU A 298 -4.52 -23.24 8.77
CA LEU A 298 -5.43 -24.36 8.54
C LEU A 298 -4.67 -25.68 8.29
N ALA A 299 -3.62 -25.64 7.47
CA ALA A 299 -2.74 -26.80 7.27
C ALA A 299 -2.12 -27.28 8.59
N SER A 300 -1.76 -26.35 9.47
CA SER A 300 -1.24 -26.65 10.82
C SER A 300 -2.30 -27.26 11.75
N ALA A 301 -3.58 -26.92 11.56
CA ALA A 301 -4.69 -27.52 12.30
C ALA A 301 -5.06 -28.93 11.79
N LEU A 302 -4.92 -29.17 10.48
CA LEU A 302 -5.20 -30.46 9.84
C LEU A 302 -4.06 -31.47 10.04
N ALA A 303 -2.82 -31.00 10.07
CA ALA A 303 -1.62 -31.83 10.23
C ALA A 303 -0.76 -31.28 11.39
N PRO A 304 -0.84 -31.84 12.60
CA PRO A 304 -0.10 -31.36 13.77
C PRO A 304 1.43 -31.37 13.57
N ASP A 305 1.94 -32.32 12.78
CA ASP A 305 3.36 -32.44 12.47
C ASP A 305 3.83 -31.42 11.41
N PHE A 306 2.92 -30.90 10.58
CA PHE A 306 3.21 -29.83 9.62
C PHE A 306 3.66 -28.55 10.32
N PHE A 307 3.02 -28.21 11.45
CA PHE A 307 3.38 -27.02 12.22
C PHE A 307 4.83 -27.08 12.72
N LYS A 308 5.24 -28.22 13.28
CA LYS A 308 6.58 -28.41 13.84
C LYS A 308 7.65 -28.52 12.76
N ASN A 309 7.38 -29.28 11.71
CA ASN A 309 8.39 -29.67 10.74
C ASN A 309 8.50 -28.71 9.56
N CYS A 310 7.39 -28.11 9.11
CA CYS A 310 7.36 -27.30 7.88
C CYS A 310 7.00 -25.83 8.14
N TYR A 311 5.99 -25.53 8.97
CA TYR A 311 5.56 -24.15 9.22
C TYR A 311 6.64 -23.35 9.96
N SER A 312 7.33 -23.97 10.92
CA SER A 312 8.44 -23.37 11.65
C SER A 312 9.61 -22.92 10.75
N MET A 313 9.75 -23.48 9.55
CA MET A 313 10.77 -23.10 8.58
C MET A 313 10.45 -21.81 7.80
N PHE A 314 9.21 -21.32 7.83
CA PHE A 314 8.84 -20.05 7.18
C PHE A 314 8.92 -18.84 8.13
N GLY A 315 9.19 -19.07 9.42
CA GLY A 315 9.43 -18.03 10.42
C GLY A 315 10.91 -17.72 10.62
N SER A 316 11.21 -16.63 11.32
CA SER A 316 12.56 -16.09 11.41
C SER A 316 13.55 -16.98 12.17
N HIS A 317 13.13 -17.99 12.94
CA HIS A 317 14.03 -18.91 13.67
C HIS A 317 13.39 -20.30 13.86
N PRO A 318 14.10 -21.41 13.55
CA PRO A 318 13.65 -22.75 13.90
C PRO A 318 13.80 -22.95 15.40
N GLY A 319 12.67 -22.89 16.12
CA GLY A 319 12.54 -23.50 17.44
C GLY A 319 12.28 -22.60 18.63
N LYS A 320 12.38 -21.26 18.55
CA LYS A 320 12.12 -20.40 19.71
C LYS A 320 11.51 -19.04 19.36
N TYR A 321 10.43 -18.74 20.08
CA TYR A 321 9.76 -17.44 20.27
C TYR A 321 9.03 -16.79 19.09
N ASP A 322 9.32 -17.12 17.83
CA ASP A 322 8.64 -16.46 16.71
C ASP A 322 7.46 -17.30 16.18
N ARG A 323 6.33 -17.26 16.90
CA ARG A 323 5.06 -17.88 16.46
C ARG A 323 4.16 -16.95 15.63
N HIS A 324 4.60 -15.72 15.37
CA HIS A 324 3.89 -14.74 14.54
C HIS A 324 4.91 -13.91 13.72
N ALA A 325 5.46 -14.51 12.66
CA ALA A 325 6.32 -13.80 11.72
C ALA A 325 5.58 -13.48 10.42
N TYR A 326 5.41 -12.19 10.19
CA TYR A 326 4.76 -11.58 9.03
C TYR A 326 5.68 -11.63 7.80
N LEU A 327 5.07 -11.93 6.65
CA LEU A 327 5.73 -12.09 5.35
C LEU A 327 6.22 -10.73 4.80
N CYS A 328 7.52 -10.56 4.64
CA CYS A 328 8.11 -9.47 3.85
C CYS A 328 8.32 -9.89 2.39
N ILE A 329 7.63 -9.22 1.45
CA ILE A 329 7.88 -9.37 0.02
C ILE A 329 9.09 -8.51 -0.37
N VAL A 330 10.21 -9.15 -0.70
CA VAL A 330 11.30 -8.54 -1.47
C VAL A 330 10.93 -8.61 -2.96
N VAL A 331 10.83 -7.46 -3.63
CA VAL A 331 10.48 -7.40 -5.06
C VAL A 331 11.73 -7.75 -5.89
N PHE A 332 11.72 -8.95 -6.48
CA PHE A 332 12.65 -9.35 -7.54
C PHE A 332 11.94 -9.24 -8.89
N CYS A 333 12.50 -8.47 -9.82
CA CYS A 333 11.97 -8.37 -11.19
C CYS A 333 12.63 -9.42 -12.10
N LYS A 334 11.81 -10.09 -12.91
CA LYS A 334 12.22 -10.96 -14.02
C LYS A 334 11.51 -10.51 -15.28
N VAL A 335 12.17 -10.62 -16.42
CA VAL A 335 11.61 -10.29 -17.73
C VAL A 335 11.47 -11.57 -18.54
N ASP A 336 10.35 -11.74 -19.23
CA ASP A 336 10.10 -12.84 -20.16
C ASP A 336 10.00 -12.25 -21.57
N VAL A 337 10.86 -12.72 -22.47
CA VAL A 337 10.80 -12.37 -23.89
C VAL A 337 10.78 -13.67 -24.67
N ASN A 338 9.73 -13.88 -25.48
CA ASN A 338 9.56 -15.04 -26.34
C ASN A 338 9.72 -16.39 -25.61
N GLY A 339 9.21 -16.48 -24.38
CA GLY A 339 9.22 -17.70 -23.56
C GLY A 339 10.56 -17.98 -22.86
N LYS A 340 11.53 -17.06 -22.94
CA LYS A 340 12.80 -17.13 -22.21
C LYS A 340 12.81 -16.10 -21.09
N ARG A 341 12.94 -16.58 -19.84
CA ARG A 341 12.98 -15.75 -18.64
C ARG A 341 14.41 -15.38 -18.25
N SER A 342 14.60 -14.14 -17.81
CA SER A 342 15.86 -13.67 -17.24
C SER A 342 16.05 -14.14 -15.79
N ASN A 343 17.31 -14.11 -15.32
CA ASN A 343 17.62 -14.20 -13.89
C ASN A 343 17.10 -12.95 -13.15
N GLY A 344 16.64 -13.15 -11.90
CA GLY A 344 16.09 -12.06 -11.08
C GLY A 344 17.18 -11.09 -10.65
N SER A 345 16.91 -9.79 -10.77
CA SER A 345 17.82 -8.73 -10.34
C SER A 345 17.15 -7.80 -9.32
N LEU A 346 17.95 -7.27 -8.40
CA LEU A 346 17.54 -6.28 -7.41
C LEU A 346 17.44 -4.91 -8.09
N VAL A 347 16.25 -4.30 -8.05
CA VAL A 347 16.02 -2.96 -8.64
C VAL A 347 16.58 -1.91 -7.69
N LYS A 348 17.69 -1.26 -8.08
CA LYS A 348 18.38 -0.26 -7.26
C LYS A 348 17.73 1.13 -7.31
N VAL A 349 17.07 1.47 -8.41
CA VAL A 349 16.36 2.74 -8.62
C VAL A 349 15.16 2.49 -9.54
N GLY A 350 14.01 3.10 -9.22
CA GLY A 350 12.78 3.00 -10.02
C GLY A 350 11.58 2.51 -9.21
N VAL A 351 10.38 2.89 -9.64
CA VAL A 351 9.12 2.46 -9.03
C VAL A 351 8.35 1.63 -10.06
N LEU A 352 7.77 0.49 -9.63
CA LEU A 352 6.92 -0.33 -10.51
C LEU A 352 5.82 0.55 -11.10
N GLN A 353 5.78 0.66 -12.44
CA GLN A 353 4.89 1.55 -13.21
C GLN A 353 3.37 1.24 -13.08
N ARG A 354 2.99 0.34 -12.17
CA ARG A 354 1.61 0.01 -11.82
C ARG A 354 1.38 -0.06 -10.30
N SER A 355 2.35 0.35 -9.50
CA SER A 355 2.22 0.41 -8.05
C SER A 355 1.42 1.65 -7.63
N ILE A 356 0.65 1.50 -6.55
CA ILE A 356 -0.13 2.60 -5.95
C ILE A 356 0.81 3.73 -5.46
N LEU A 357 2.02 3.37 -5.05
CA LEU A 357 3.03 4.31 -4.57
C LEU A 357 3.74 5.06 -5.71
N GLY A 358 3.68 4.55 -6.94
CA GLY A 358 4.30 5.16 -8.13
C GLY A 358 3.90 6.60 -8.36
N PRO A 359 2.59 6.90 -8.55
CA PRO A 359 2.13 8.27 -8.74
C PRO A 359 2.47 9.19 -7.55
N PHE A 360 2.41 8.70 -6.32
CA PHE A 360 2.73 9.48 -5.13
C PHE A 360 4.23 9.83 -5.05
N LEU A 361 5.10 8.85 -5.27
CA LEU A 361 6.54 9.06 -5.30
C LEU A 361 6.96 9.95 -6.47
N PHE A 362 6.32 9.78 -7.63
CA PHE A 362 6.53 10.66 -8.78
C PHE A 362 6.11 12.10 -8.49
N LEU A 363 4.98 12.32 -7.80
CA LEU A 363 4.57 13.65 -7.37
C LEU A 363 5.54 14.28 -6.39
N ILE A 364 6.09 13.51 -5.43
CA ILE A 364 7.16 14.00 -4.55
C ILE A 364 8.42 14.34 -5.35
N TYR A 365 8.77 13.47 -6.31
CA TYR A 365 9.96 13.60 -7.13
C TYR A 365 9.97 14.85 -8.02
N MET A 366 8.81 15.25 -8.54
CA MET A 366 8.66 16.42 -9.41
C MET A 366 8.27 17.70 -8.65
N ASN A 367 8.13 17.65 -7.32
CA ASN A 367 7.50 18.73 -6.55
C ASN A 367 8.33 20.02 -6.47
N ASP A 368 9.63 19.93 -6.70
CA ASP A 368 10.58 21.04 -6.70
C ASP A 368 10.67 21.77 -8.06
N LEU A 369 10.32 21.09 -9.16
CA LEU A 369 10.34 21.64 -10.53
C LEU A 369 9.57 22.98 -10.65
N PRO A 370 8.36 23.17 -10.09
CA PRO A 370 7.64 24.43 -10.21
C PRO A 370 8.34 25.64 -9.58
N TYR A 371 9.26 25.43 -8.64
CA TYR A 371 10.00 26.50 -7.98
C TYR A 371 11.15 27.07 -8.84
N LEU A 372 11.46 26.44 -9.98
CA LEU A 372 12.46 26.93 -10.93
C LEU A 372 11.99 28.15 -11.73
N ALA A 373 10.68 28.25 -11.99
CA ALA A 373 10.08 29.42 -12.61
C ALA A 373 9.72 30.45 -11.53
N LYS A 374 10.53 31.49 -11.41
CA LYS A 374 10.21 32.71 -10.64
C LYS A 374 9.83 33.83 -11.59
N ASP A 375 9.15 34.85 -11.07
CA ASP A 375 8.93 36.14 -11.71
C ASP A 375 8.27 36.10 -13.10
N ASN A 376 6.93 36.11 -13.13
CA ASN A 376 6.05 36.14 -14.32
C ASN A 376 5.95 34.85 -15.17
N HIS A 377 6.75 33.83 -14.91
CA HIS A 377 6.62 32.50 -15.52
C HIS A 377 5.91 31.52 -14.57
N GLY A 378 5.27 30.50 -15.13
CA GLY A 378 4.57 29.47 -14.36
C GLY A 378 4.84 28.09 -14.94
N ILE A 379 4.98 27.10 -14.07
CA ILE A 379 5.06 25.68 -14.45
C ILE A 379 3.83 24.99 -13.90
N VAL A 380 3.09 24.33 -14.77
CA VAL A 380 1.93 23.53 -14.42
C VAL A 380 2.30 22.07 -14.64
N LEU A 381 2.15 21.28 -13.58
CA LEU A 381 2.39 19.85 -13.62
C LEU A 381 1.06 19.11 -13.56
N PHE A 382 0.90 18.10 -14.41
CA PHE A 382 -0.22 17.18 -14.35
C PHE A 382 0.25 15.76 -14.65
N ALA A 383 0.47 14.98 -13.59
CA ALA A 383 1.15 13.69 -13.71
C ALA A 383 2.45 13.86 -14.52
N ASP A 384 2.70 13.02 -15.52
CA ASP A 384 3.87 13.07 -16.39
C ASP A 384 3.88 14.25 -17.38
N ASP A 385 2.76 14.96 -17.56
CA ASP A 385 2.69 16.14 -18.42
C ASP A 385 3.22 17.39 -17.68
N THR A 386 4.19 18.07 -18.29
CA THR A 386 4.75 19.34 -17.82
C THR A 386 4.43 20.44 -18.82
N SER A 387 3.88 21.56 -18.34
CA SER A 387 3.56 22.71 -19.18
C SER A 387 4.17 23.99 -18.64
N LEU A 388 4.90 24.69 -19.50
CA LEU A 388 5.57 25.96 -19.18
C LEU A 388 4.73 27.11 -19.72
N MET A 389 4.44 28.08 -18.85
CA MET A 389 3.67 29.27 -19.17
C MET A 389 4.55 30.50 -19.03
N PHE A 390 4.72 31.24 -20.12
CA PHE A 390 5.52 32.46 -20.15
C PHE A 390 4.62 33.67 -20.38
N LYS A 391 4.72 34.70 -19.53
CA LYS A 391 4.09 36.01 -19.74
C LYS A 391 5.13 36.97 -20.31
N ILE A 392 4.90 37.45 -21.53
CA ILE A 392 5.80 38.37 -22.22
C ILE A 392 5.15 39.76 -22.25
N LYS A 393 5.90 40.82 -21.90
CA LYS A 393 5.38 42.18 -21.96
C LYS A 393 5.31 42.66 -23.40
N ARG A 394 4.27 43.43 -23.74
CA ARG A 394 3.99 43.94 -25.10
C ARG A 394 5.14 44.70 -25.78
N ARG A 395 6.06 45.30 -25.02
CA ARG A 395 7.18 46.11 -25.54
C ARG A 395 8.52 45.37 -25.54
N GLU A 396 8.54 44.12 -25.10
CA GLU A 396 9.74 43.33 -24.89
C GLU A 396 9.90 42.38 -26.09
N THR A 397 10.88 42.67 -26.94
CA THR A 397 11.13 41.91 -28.18
C THR A 397 12.05 40.72 -27.98
N ASN A 398 12.79 40.68 -26.87
CA ASN A 398 13.75 39.62 -26.60
C ASN A 398 13.15 38.57 -25.67
N LEU A 399 13.25 37.30 -26.10
CA LEU A 399 12.78 36.13 -25.36
C LEU A 399 13.87 35.56 -24.43
N ASP A 400 14.87 36.36 -24.09
CA ASP A 400 16.03 35.92 -23.31
C ASP A 400 15.60 35.32 -21.97
N ASP A 401 14.55 35.85 -21.35
CA ASP A 401 14.03 35.34 -20.08
C ASP A 401 13.30 33.99 -20.23
N VAL A 402 12.62 33.78 -21.36
CA VAL A 402 11.99 32.50 -21.73
C VAL A 402 13.06 31.44 -21.94
N ASN A 403 14.08 31.74 -22.75
CA ASN A 403 15.18 30.82 -23.04
C ASN A 403 16.02 30.51 -21.79
N LYS A 404 16.29 31.50 -20.93
CA LYS A 404 16.96 31.29 -19.63
C LYS A 404 16.15 30.39 -18.69
N CYS A 405 14.84 30.57 -18.62
CA CYS A 405 13.98 29.72 -17.79
C CYS A 405 13.92 28.30 -18.35
N LEU A 406 13.83 28.15 -19.67
CA LEU A 406 13.80 26.85 -20.34
C LEU A 406 15.12 26.08 -20.12
N ALA A 407 16.27 26.75 -20.23
CA ALA A 407 17.57 26.15 -19.93
C ALA A 407 17.68 25.61 -18.49
N LYS A 408 17.14 26.33 -17.50
CA LYS A 408 17.09 25.85 -16.10
C LYS A 408 16.23 24.60 -15.95
N VAL A 409 15.10 24.55 -16.65
CA VAL A 409 14.20 23.39 -16.63
C VAL A 409 14.87 22.18 -17.27
N VAL A 410 15.53 22.35 -18.42
CA VAL A 410 16.31 21.29 -19.08
C VAL A 410 17.40 20.76 -18.15
N GLN A 411 18.20 21.65 -17.55
CA GLN A 411 19.25 21.27 -16.61
C GLN A 411 18.69 20.49 -15.41
N TRP A 412 17.51 20.86 -14.91
CA TRP A 412 16.86 20.13 -13.82
C TRP A 412 16.46 18.71 -14.24
N PHE A 413 15.91 18.53 -15.45
CA PHE A 413 15.60 17.19 -15.97
C PHE A 413 16.86 16.32 -16.09
N GLU A 414 17.98 16.89 -16.56
CA GLU A 414 19.27 16.18 -16.65
C GLU A 414 19.80 15.73 -15.28
N VAL A 415 19.84 16.64 -14.31
CA VAL A 415 20.30 16.33 -12.93
C VAL A 415 19.41 15.27 -12.28
N ASN A 416 18.12 15.27 -12.61
CA ASN A 416 17.14 14.28 -12.15
C ASN A 416 17.06 13.05 -13.06
N ASN A 417 18.00 12.81 -13.97
CA ASN A 417 18.03 11.62 -14.84
C ASN A 417 16.69 11.36 -15.58
N LEU A 418 15.99 12.42 -15.96
CA LEU A 418 14.74 12.39 -16.70
C LEU A 418 15.00 12.82 -18.15
N ALA A 419 14.50 12.06 -19.12
CA ALA A 419 14.64 12.37 -20.52
C ALA A 419 13.49 13.26 -21.01
N LEU A 420 13.80 14.47 -21.47
CA LEU A 420 12.86 15.35 -22.15
C LEU A 420 12.63 14.84 -23.59
N THR A 421 11.38 14.78 -24.04
CA THR A 421 11.07 14.39 -25.43
C THR A 421 10.87 15.63 -26.31
N GLU A 422 11.95 16.11 -26.91
CA GLU A 422 11.96 17.31 -27.78
C GLU A 422 10.89 17.24 -28.88
N LYS A 423 10.82 16.13 -29.62
CA LYS A 423 9.85 15.92 -30.73
C LYS A 423 8.37 16.00 -30.32
N LYS A 424 8.06 15.74 -29.04
CA LYS A 424 6.69 15.83 -28.50
C LYS A 424 6.40 17.18 -27.87
N THR A 425 7.43 18.00 -27.62
CA THR A 425 7.27 19.32 -27.02
C THR A 425 6.77 20.28 -28.10
N LYS A 426 5.65 20.95 -27.82
CA LYS A 426 5.02 21.90 -28.75
C LYS A 426 4.89 23.27 -28.09
N CYS A 427 5.03 24.33 -28.88
CA CYS A 427 4.87 25.70 -28.42
C CYS A 427 3.59 26.31 -29.01
N ILE A 428 2.73 26.88 -28.18
CA ILE A 428 1.54 27.63 -28.61
C ILE A 428 1.65 29.07 -28.14
N ASN A 429 1.39 30.01 -29.05
CA ASN A 429 1.47 31.44 -28.76
C ASN A 429 0.05 32.03 -28.65
N PHE A 430 -0.27 32.66 -27.52
CA PHE A 430 -1.55 33.33 -27.30
C PHE A 430 -1.36 34.85 -27.39
N THR A 431 -2.02 35.48 -28.36
CA THR A 431 -1.97 36.94 -28.56
C THR A 431 -3.37 37.56 -28.53
N LEU A 432 -3.45 38.82 -28.09
CA LEU A 432 -4.69 39.61 -28.21
C LEU A 432 -4.82 40.11 -29.65
N SER A 433 -6.06 40.21 -30.16
CA SER A 433 -6.38 40.54 -31.57
C SER A 433 -5.77 41.85 -32.09
N ASN A 434 -5.39 42.76 -31.19
CA ASN A 434 -4.84 44.09 -31.50
C ASN A 434 -3.31 44.19 -31.30
N VAL A 435 -2.60 43.06 -31.28
CA VAL A 435 -1.14 43.00 -31.05
C VAL A 435 -0.45 42.42 -32.29
N GLN A 436 0.51 43.16 -32.85
CA GLN A 436 1.39 42.64 -33.91
C GLN A 436 2.15 41.41 -33.39
N GLN A 437 2.05 40.30 -34.12
CA GLN A 437 2.78 39.08 -33.80
C GLN A 437 4.28 39.32 -34.01
N VAL A 438 5.04 39.29 -32.92
CA VAL A 438 6.50 39.19 -32.98
C VAL A 438 6.83 37.75 -33.36
N LYS A 439 7.80 37.54 -34.27
CA LYS A 439 8.29 36.21 -34.62
C LYS A 439 9.02 35.63 -33.41
N THR A 440 8.34 34.76 -32.67
CA THR A 440 8.87 34.11 -31.47
C THR A 440 9.67 32.87 -31.88
N ILE A 441 10.99 32.92 -31.77
CA ILE A 441 11.85 31.72 -31.91
C ILE A 441 12.14 31.23 -30.49
N VAL A 442 11.72 30.00 -30.17
CA VAL A 442 12.02 29.35 -28.89
C VAL A 442 12.90 28.15 -29.17
N GLU A 443 14.07 28.11 -28.55
CA GLU A 443 15.05 27.05 -28.75
C GLU A 443 15.09 26.11 -27.55
N LEU A 444 15.09 24.81 -27.82
CA LEU A 444 15.23 23.75 -26.84
C LEU A 444 16.41 22.87 -27.26
N ASN A 445 17.48 22.80 -26.44
CA ASN A 445 18.70 22.04 -26.78
C ASN A 445 19.32 22.39 -28.16
N ASN A 446 19.27 23.67 -28.54
CA ASN A 446 19.71 24.18 -29.85
C ASN A 446 18.86 23.69 -31.05
N GLU A 447 17.67 23.12 -30.82
CA GLU A 447 16.65 22.88 -31.85
C GLU A 447 15.48 23.88 -31.70
N GLU A 448 14.98 24.41 -32.82
CA GLU A 448 13.82 25.32 -32.85
C GLU A 448 12.53 24.53 -32.56
N LEU A 449 11.75 24.98 -31.57
CA LEU A 449 10.48 24.34 -31.23
C LEU A 449 9.39 24.65 -32.25
N ASP A 450 8.63 23.63 -32.63
CA ASP A 450 7.45 23.78 -33.49
C ASP A 450 6.40 24.69 -32.84
N LEU A 451 6.13 25.85 -33.46
CA LEU A 451 4.94 26.64 -33.17
C LEU A 451 3.70 26.01 -33.80
N VAL A 452 2.69 25.75 -32.98
CA VAL A 452 1.40 25.19 -33.41
C VAL A 452 0.25 26.13 -33.06
N ASP A 453 -0.73 26.22 -33.96
CA ASP A 453 -1.95 27.01 -33.73
C ASP A 453 -2.94 26.30 -32.81
N THR A 454 -2.86 24.97 -32.72
CA THR A 454 -3.75 24.15 -31.89
C THR A 454 -2.96 23.08 -31.15
N THR A 455 -3.25 22.88 -29.86
CA THR A 455 -2.66 21.79 -29.06
C THR A 455 -3.66 21.20 -28.06
N ILE A 456 -3.48 19.93 -27.70
CA ILE A 456 -4.29 19.27 -26.68
C ILE A 456 -3.64 19.52 -25.32
N PHE A 457 -4.35 20.20 -24.42
CA PHE A 457 -3.93 20.43 -23.03
C PHE A 457 -4.96 19.83 -22.07
N LEU A 458 -4.56 18.83 -21.28
CA LEU A 458 -5.43 18.13 -20.31
C LEU A 458 -6.75 17.59 -20.89
N GLY A 459 -6.72 17.21 -22.17
CA GLY A 459 -7.89 16.72 -22.89
C GLY A 459 -8.88 17.82 -23.29
N ILE A 460 -8.39 19.04 -23.51
CA ILE A 460 -9.09 20.15 -24.14
C ILE A 460 -8.22 20.65 -25.30
N THR A 461 -8.80 20.87 -26.47
CA THR A 461 -8.09 21.50 -27.59
C THR A 461 -8.02 23.00 -27.36
N LEU A 462 -6.81 23.53 -27.21
CA LEU A 462 -6.54 24.97 -27.13
C LEU A 462 -6.17 25.47 -28.53
N ASP A 463 -6.90 26.46 -29.02
CA ASP A 463 -6.55 27.27 -30.20
C ASP A 463 -5.87 28.56 -29.72
N ALA A 464 -4.81 28.98 -30.43
CA ALA A 464 -4.11 30.25 -30.24
C ALA A 464 -5.05 31.47 -30.14
N LYS A 465 -6.25 31.40 -30.72
CA LYS A 465 -7.27 32.47 -30.70
C LYS A 465 -8.28 32.38 -29.54
N HIS A 466 -8.18 31.40 -28.64
CA HIS A 466 -9.14 31.16 -27.54
C HIS A 466 -10.62 31.09 -27.99
N GLN A 467 -10.88 30.64 -29.22
CA GLN A 467 -12.25 30.43 -29.70
C GLN A 467 -12.76 29.06 -29.21
N TRP A 468 -13.88 29.06 -28.48
CA TRP A 468 -14.54 27.85 -27.99
C TRP A 468 -15.71 27.52 -28.93
N GLY A 469 -15.79 26.28 -29.44
CA GLY A 469 -16.95 25.80 -30.21
C GLY A 469 -16.81 25.86 -31.74
N LYS A 470 -15.83 25.16 -32.30
CA LYS A 470 -15.88 24.73 -33.71
C LYS A 470 -15.96 23.23 -33.81
#